data_AF-A0AAU8FZJ0-F1
#
_entry.id   AF-A0AAU8FZJ0-F1
#
_cell.length_a   1.000
_cell.length_b   1.000
_cell.length_c   1.000
_cell.angle_alpha   90.00
_cell.angle_beta   90.00
_cell.angle_gamma   90.00
#
_symmetry.space_group_name_H-M   'P 1'
#
loop_
_entity.id
_entity.type
_entity.pdbx_description
1 polymer ?
#
loop_
_entity_poly.entity_id
_entity_poly.type
_entity_poly.pdbx_seq_one_letter_code
_entity_poly.pdbx_strand_id
1 'polypeptide(L)'
;MGDARTDGTVPRYRVLRDGRVVLVVRGEPGVLVSASVPPPLPGTAPVTHPFATATFTATLHEGTLGSLLREAPDLAAFLAAVERAGYVVEPDG
;
A
#
# COMPACT_ATOMS: atom_id res chain seq x y z
N MET A 1 -2.62 0.13 31.39
CA MET A 1 -2.27 -0.89 30.37
C MET A 1 -1.86 -0.08 29.15
N GLY A 2 -0.60 -0.16 28.76
CA GLY A 2 0.16 0.95 28.16
C GLY A 2 -0.37 1.43 26.80
N ASP A 3 -0.80 2.68 26.77
CA ASP A 3 -0.96 3.49 25.58
C ASP A 3 0.43 3.77 25.00
N ALA A 4 0.91 2.85 24.16
CA ALA A 4 2.04 3.12 23.30
C ALA A 4 1.65 4.26 22.36
N ARG A 5 2.05 5.48 22.74
CA ARG A 5 2.18 6.58 21.81
C ARG A 5 3.21 6.14 20.77
N THR A 6 2.77 5.50 19.69
CA THR A 6 3.59 5.37 18.48
C THR A 6 3.84 6.79 17.99
N ASP A 7 5.08 7.21 18.20
CA ASP A 7 5.77 8.31 17.57
C ASP A 7 5.15 8.66 16.20
N GLY A 8 4.75 9.93 16.04
CA GLY A 8 3.78 10.42 15.05
C GLY A 8 4.23 10.41 13.58
N THR A 9 5.09 9.48 13.18
CA THR A 9 5.50 9.28 11.79
C THR A 9 4.90 7.98 11.27
N VAL A 10 3.83 8.09 10.48
CA VAL A 10 3.28 6.93 9.78
C VAL A 10 4.35 6.40 8.81
N PRO A 11 4.79 5.14 8.94
CA PRO A 11 5.84 4.60 8.08
C PRO A 11 5.30 4.50 6.65
N ARG A 12 6.00 5.13 5.71
CA ARG A 12 5.62 5.15 4.30
C ARG A 12 6.69 4.43 3.49
N TYR A 13 6.24 3.68 2.49
CA TYR A 13 7.10 2.93 1.59
C TYR A 13 6.68 3.17 0.15
N ARG A 14 7.66 3.19 -0.74
CA ARG A 14 7.49 3.22 -2.18
C ARG A 14 7.92 1.88 -2.74
N VAL A 15 7.10 1.33 -3.61
CA VAL A 15 7.38 0.10 -4.33
C VAL A 15 7.71 0.47 -5.76
N LEU A 16 8.88 0.03 -6.22
CA LEU A 16 9.41 0.31 -7.53
C LEU A 16 9.52 -0.97 -8.36
N ARG A 17 9.28 -0.83 -9.65
CA ARG A 17 9.52 -1.85 -10.66
C ARG A 17 10.18 -1.20 -11.87
N ASP A 18 11.29 -1.76 -12.32
CA ASP A 18 12.03 -1.24 -13.49
C ASP A 18 12.35 0.27 -13.38
N GLY A 19 12.67 0.73 -12.16
CA GLY A 19 12.99 2.14 -11.86
C GLY A 19 11.78 3.08 -11.78
N ARG A 20 10.55 2.57 -11.80
CA ARG A 20 9.30 3.37 -11.70
C ARG A 20 8.54 3.01 -10.44
N VAL A 21 8.00 4.02 -9.75
CA VAL A 21 7.10 3.79 -8.62
C VAL A 21 5.79 3.21 -9.15
N VAL A 22 5.45 2.00 -8.71
CA VAL A 22 4.22 1.28 -9.08
C VAL A 22 3.20 1.23 -7.94
N LEU A 23 3.63 1.45 -6.71
CA LEU A 23 2.77 1.50 -5.52
C LEU A 23 3.41 2.36 -4.43
N VAL A 24 2.59 3.08 -3.67
CA VAL A 24 2.99 3.78 -2.44
C VAL A 24 2.12 3.25 -1.31
N VAL A 25 2.72 2.80 -0.21
CA VAL A 25 1.97 2.28 0.95
C VAL A 25 2.32 3.05 2.21
N ARG A 26 1.32 3.28 3.07
CA ARG A 26 1.46 3.89 4.40
C ARG A 26 0.94 2.91 5.44
N GLY A 27 1.67 2.74 6.53
CA GLY A 27 1.30 1.88 7.66
C GLY A 27 0.23 2.48 8.57
N GLU A 28 -0.76 3.16 8.00
CA GLU A 28 -1.93 3.67 8.71
C GLU A 28 -3.19 2.96 8.18
N PRO A 29 -4.12 2.54 9.07
CA PRO A 29 -5.45 2.09 8.68
C PRO A 29 -6.12 3.15 7.81
N GLY A 30 -6.60 2.78 6.63
CA GLY A 30 -7.16 3.77 5.74
C GLY A 30 -7.57 3.24 4.38
N VAL A 31 -7.59 4.15 3.41
CA VAL A 31 -8.18 3.92 2.08
C VAL A 31 -7.15 3.31 1.13
N LEU A 32 -7.55 2.31 0.37
CA LEU A 32 -6.87 1.94 -0.85
C LEU A 32 -7.26 2.86 -1.99
N VAL A 33 -6.25 3.49 -2.56
CA VAL A 33 -6.36 4.35 -3.73
C VAL A 33 -5.79 3.61 -4.92
N SER A 34 -6.62 3.01 -5.76
CA SER A 34 -6.16 2.52 -7.07
C SER A 34 -6.01 3.70 -8.05
N ALA A 35 -4.83 3.93 -8.64
CA ALA A 35 -4.66 4.94 -9.70
C ALA A 35 -5.10 4.46 -11.09
N SER A 36 -5.58 3.22 -11.22
CA SER A 36 -6.24 2.74 -12.44
C SER A 36 -7.58 3.42 -12.70
N VAL A 37 -8.11 4.14 -11.72
CA VAL A 37 -9.39 4.81 -11.84
C VAL A 37 -9.11 6.32 -11.80
N PRO A 38 -9.63 7.13 -12.74
CA PRO A 38 -9.74 8.58 -12.50
C PRO A 38 -10.37 8.82 -11.12
N PRO A 39 -10.11 9.94 -10.44
CA PRO A 39 -10.61 10.19 -9.09
C PRO A 39 -12.08 9.74 -9.02
N PRO A 40 -12.42 8.80 -8.12
CA PRO A 40 -13.71 8.15 -8.15
C PRO A 40 -14.80 9.21 -8.18
N LEU A 41 -15.75 9.06 -9.10
CA LEU A 41 -16.94 9.92 -9.13
C LEU A 41 -17.53 9.97 -7.72
N PRO A 42 -17.94 11.17 -7.23
CA PRO A 42 -18.45 11.33 -5.87
C PRO A 42 -19.58 10.31 -5.63
N GLY A 43 -19.35 9.38 -4.69
CA GLY A 43 -20.30 8.31 -4.35
C GLY A 43 -19.74 6.88 -4.37
N THR A 44 -18.54 6.65 -4.91
CA THR A 44 -17.91 5.31 -4.84
C THR A 44 -17.11 5.17 -3.55
N ALA A 45 -17.53 4.26 -2.67
CA ALA A 45 -16.83 4.02 -1.41
C ALA A 45 -15.44 3.40 -1.69
N PRO A 46 -14.35 4.00 -1.20
CA PRO A 46 -13.03 3.41 -1.31
C PRO A 46 -12.96 2.07 -0.58
N VAL A 47 -12.20 1.13 -1.13
CA VAL A 47 -11.84 -0.09 -0.38
C VAL A 47 -10.95 0.34 0.77
N THR A 48 -11.34 0.03 2.01
CA THR A 48 -10.53 0.36 3.20
C THR A 48 -9.75 -0.87 3.65
N HIS A 49 -8.47 -0.70 4.00
CA HIS A 49 -7.67 -1.72 4.66
C HIS A 49 -7.49 -1.39 6.14
N PRO A 50 -7.57 -2.41 7.01
CA PRO A 50 -7.55 -2.20 8.46
C PRO A 50 -6.18 -1.80 9.01
N PHE A 51 -5.10 -1.93 8.22
CA PHE A 51 -3.73 -1.69 8.68
C PHE A 51 -2.86 -0.83 7.74
N ALA A 52 -3.29 -0.59 6.50
CA ALA A 52 -2.48 0.12 5.52
C ALA A 52 -3.32 0.91 4.51
N THR A 53 -2.77 2.03 4.05
CA THR A 53 -3.28 2.82 2.93
C THR A 53 -2.34 2.62 1.76
N ALA A 54 -2.83 2.13 0.62
CA ALA A 54 -1.98 1.84 -0.54
C ALA A 54 -2.48 2.58 -1.79
N THR A 55 -1.58 3.25 -2.50
CA THR A 55 -1.81 3.97 -3.75
C THR A 55 -1.12 3.28 -4.92
N PHE A 56 -1.85 2.54 -5.75
CA PHE A 56 -1.29 1.85 -6.93
C PHE A 56 -1.14 2.85 -8.07
N THR A 57 0.03 3.05 -8.66
CA THR A 57 0.24 4.01 -9.77
C THR A 57 0.27 3.35 -11.14
N ALA A 58 0.35 2.02 -11.21
CA ALA A 58 0.43 1.25 -12.45
C ALA A 58 -0.62 0.13 -12.49
N THR A 59 -1.57 0.22 -13.43
CA THR A 59 -2.65 -0.75 -13.69
C THR A 59 -2.13 -2.17 -13.91
N LEU A 60 -0.99 -2.31 -14.60
CA LEU A 60 -0.37 -3.61 -14.93
C LEU A 60 0.01 -4.43 -13.69
N HIS A 61 0.32 -3.77 -12.57
CA HIS A 61 0.76 -4.42 -11.34
C HIS A 61 -0.33 -4.47 -10.27
N GLU A 62 -1.43 -3.73 -10.45
CA GLU A 62 -2.53 -3.63 -9.48
C GLU A 62 -3.16 -4.99 -9.16
N GLY A 63 -3.42 -5.84 -10.16
CA GLY A 63 -4.04 -7.15 -9.92
C GLY A 63 -3.18 -8.06 -9.04
N THR A 64 -1.86 -8.05 -9.28
CA THR A 64 -0.92 -8.84 -8.47
C THR A 64 -0.76 -8.23 -7.08
N LEU A 65 -0.44 -6.93 -7.00
CA LEU A 65 -0.20 -6.25 -5.73
C LEU A 65 -1.45 -6.18 -4.85
N GLY A 66 -2.64 -6.00 -5.44
CA GLY A 66 -3.92 -6.03 -4.73
C GLY A 66 -4.29 -7.41 -4.20
N SER A 67 -3.87 -8.48 -4.88
CA SER A 67 -4.02 -9.85 -4.36
C SER A 67 -3.08 -10.09 -3.18
N LEU A 68 -1.80 -9.71 -3.31
CA LEU A 68 -0.83 -9.79 -2.22
C LEU A 68 -1.28 -8.99 -0.98
N LEU A 69 -1.87 -7.81 -1.18
CA LEU A 69 -2.35 -6.98 -0.09
C LEU A 69 -3.58 -7.57 0.61
N ARG A 70 -4.45 -8.27 -0.14
CA ARG A 70 -5.62 -8.97 0.42
C ARG A 70 -5.22 -10.21 1.21
N GLU A 71 -4.18 -10.91 0.78
CA GLU A 71 -3.65 -12.11 1.46
C GLU A 71 -2.77 -11.77 2.66
N ALA A 72 -2.19 -10.58 2.69
CA ALA A 72 -1.31 -10.16 3.77
C ALA A 72 -2.08 -9.85 5.07
N PRO A 73 -1.67 -10.42 6.22
CA PRO A 73 -2.24 -10.10 7.53
C PRO A 73 -1.85 -8.71 8.06
N ASP A 74 -0.71 -8.18 7.61
CA ASP A 74 -0.12 -6.93 8.09
C ASP A 74 0.84 -6.33 7.05
N LEU A 75 1.31 -5.10 7.32
CA LEU A 75 2.21 -4.37 6.42
C LEU A 75 3.52 -5.11 6.18
N ALA A 76 4.12 -5.73 7.20
CA ALA A 76 5.40 -6.40 7.05
C ALA A 76 5.27 -7.64 6.16
N ALA A 77 4.20 -8.43 6.35
CA ALA A 77 3.88 -9.55 5.49
C ALA A 77 3.63 -9.12 4.03
N PHE A 78 2.94 -8.00 3.84
CA PHE A 78 2.73 -7.42 2.52
C PHE A 78 4.06 -7.03 1.84
N LEU A 79 4.91 -6.27 2.52
CA LEU A 79 6.20 -5.83 1.98
C LEU A 79 7.10 -7.02 1.62
N ALA A 80 7.16 -8.02 2.50
CA ALA A 80 7.91 -9.26 2.23
C ALA A 80 7.38 -10.00 0.99
N ALA A 81 6.06 -10.05 0.79
CA ALA A 81 5.46 -10.67 -0.40
C ALA A 81 5.76 -9.89 -1.68
N VAL A 82 5.76 -8.55 -1.61
CA VAL A 82 6.12 -7.65 -2.69
C VAL A 82 7.59 -7.81 -3.09
N GLU A 83 8.52 -7.86 -2.13
CA GLU A 83 9.93 -8.12 -2.41
C GLU A 83 10.14 -9.51 -3.04
N ARG A 84 9.44 -10.53 -2.53
CA ARG A 84 9.49 -11.89 -3.10
C ARG A 84 8.93 -11.98 -4.52
N ALA A 85 8.01 -11.11 -4.89
CA ALA A 85 7.52 -10.97 -6.26
C ALA A 85 8.49 -10.19 -7.18
N GLY A 86 9.64 -9.75 -6.65
CA GLY A 86 10.72 -9.09 -7.38
C GLY A 86 10.52 -7.59 -7.54
N TYR A 87 9.71 -6.97 -6.69
CA TYR A 87 9.61 -5.51 -6.63
C TYR A 87 10.63 -4.96 -5.63
N VAL A 88 11.05 -3.72 -5.82
CA VAL A 88 11.96 -3.02 -4.91
C VAL A 88 11.13 -2.22 -3.92
N VAL A 89 11.35 -2.39 -2.62
CA VAL A 89 10.68 -1.62 -1.57
C VAL A 89 11.67 -0.62 -0.98
N GLU A 90 11.32 0.67 -1.03
CA GLU A 90 12.11 1.75 -0.45
C GLU A 90 11.31 2.47 0.64
N PRO A 91 11.90 2.77 1.80
CA PRO A 91 11.26 3.64 2.79
C PRO A 91 11.18 5.08 2.24
N ASP A 92 10.03 5.71 2.43
CA ASP A 92 9.74 7.10 2.05
C ASP A 92 9.62 7.95 3.32
N GLY A 93 10.78 8.40 3.81
CA GLY A 93 10.92 9.24 5.00
C GLY A 93 10.67 10.71 4.74
#